data_AF-A0A7S1EN51-F1
#
_entry.id   AF-A0A7S1EN51-F1
#
_cell.length_a   1.000
_cell.length_b   1.000
_cell.length_c   1.000
_cell.angle_alpha   90.00
_cell.angle_beta   90.00
_cell.angle_gamma   90.00
#
_symmetry.space_group_name_H-M   'P 1'
#
loop_
_entity.id
_entity.type
_entity.pdbx_description
1 polymer ?
#
loop_
_entity_poly.entity_id
_entity_poly.type
_entity_poly.pdbx_seq_one_letter_code
_entity_poly.pdbx_strand_id
1 'polypeptide(L)'
;WVSMVQHYFASAWLVNEAGNREFFVRKQPDHTYATGLVFTLPTLAPGASSTQQATLFAGPQEEKKLAALAPGLERVKDYGLLTILAEPLFWLLDKLHGLIGNWGWTIVTLVLLLKIALYSLNASAYKSMARMKAVAPR
;
A
#
# COMPACT_ATOMS: atom_id res chain seq x y z
N TRP A 1 -12.60 7.95 2.90
CA TRP A 1 -13.04 7.03 1.83
C TRP A 1 -13.36 5.69 2.47
N VAL A 2 -14.06 4.80 1.78
CA VAL A 2 -14.28 3.42 2.23
C VAL A 2 -13.82 2.49 1.12
N SER A 3 -13.17 1.38 1.47
CA SER A 3 -12.57 0.48 0.48
C SER A 3 -12.77 -1.00 0.85
N MET A 4 -12.84 -1.84 -0.17
CA MET A 4 -12.65 -3.28 -0.08
C MET A 4 -11.36 -3.67 -0.79
N VAL A 5 -10.56 -4.50 -0.13
CA VAL A 5 -9.18 -4.78 -0.50
C VAL A 5 -8.98 -6.28 -0.68
N GLN A 6 -8.31 -6.66 -1.76
CA GLN A 6 -7.83 -8.02 -2.03
C GLN A 6 -6.35 -8.01 -2.43
N HIS A 7 -5.74 -9.18 -2.67
CA HIS A 7 -4.27 -9.33 -2.82
C HIS A 7 -3.64 -8.45 -3.93
N TYR A 8 -4.41 -8.02 -4.95
CA TYR A 8 -3.88 -7.19 -6.05
C TYR A 8 -4.76 -6.03 -6.49
N PHE A 9 -6.00 -6.00 -6.01
CA PHE A 9 -7.02 -5.06 -6.47
C PHE A 9 -7.72 -4.45 -5.28
N ALA A 10 -8.29 -3.27 -5.50
CA ALA A 10 -9.13 -2.61 -4.52
C ALA A 10 -10.29 -1.91 -5.23
N SER A 11 -11.41 -1.83 -4.52
CA SER A 11 -12.48 -0.90 -4.84
C SER A 11 -12.58 0.13 -3.73
N ALA A 12 -12.79 1.40 -4.07
CA ALA A 12 -12.91 2.47 -3.09
C ALA A 12 -13.93 3.51 -3.52
N TRP A 13 -14.82 3.86 -2.60
CA TRP A 13 -15.70 5.02 -2.75
C TRP A 13 -15.05 6.24 -2.12
N LEU A 14 -14.88 7.26 -2.95
CA LEU A 14 -14.23 8.53 -2.63
C LEU A 14 -15.28 9.63 -2.71
N VAL A 15 -15.43 10.36 -1.63
CA VAL A 15 -16.12 11.64 -1.62
C VAL A 15 -15.05 12.62 -1.15
N ASN A 16 -14.81 13.68 -1.92
CA ASN A 16 -13.75 14.65 -1.60
C ASN A 16 -14.31 15.94 -0.99
N GLU A 17 -15.63 16.14 -1.02
CA GLU A 17 -16.30 17.33 -0.45
C GLU A 17 -16.35 17.33 1.09
N ALA A 18 -15.88 18.40 1.73
CA ALA A 18 -15.93 18.51 3.19
C ALA A 18 -17.38 18.41 3.71
N GLY A 19 -17.65 17.49 4.63
CA GLY A 19 -18.98 17.26 5.17
C GLY A 19 -18.99 16.14 6.21
N ASN A 20 -20.06 16.07 7.01
CA ASN A 20 -20.21 15.01 8.00
C ASN A 20 -20.53 13.70 7.29
N ARG A 21 -19.78 12.64 7.61
CA ARG A 21 -19.85 11.35 6.95
C ARG A 21 -19.85 10.24 7.97
N GLU A 22 -20.78 9.32 7.81
CA GLU A 22 -20.83 8.10 8.58
C GLU A 22 -20.27 6.96 7.73
N PHE A 23 -19.31 6.23 8.29
CA PHE A 23 -18.76 5.02 7.68
C PHE A 23 -19.41 3.81 8.33
N PHE A 24 -19.86 2.85 7.54
CA PHE A 24 -20.49 1.64 8.07
C PHE A 24 -19.89 0.38 7.44
N VAL A 25 -19.92 -0.68 8.25
CA VAL A 25 -19.76 -2.06 7.81
C VAL A 25 -20.96 -2.84 8.32
N ARG A 26 -21.67 -3.52 7.43
CA ARG A 26 -22.88 -4.31 7.77
C ARG A 26 -22.73 -5.72 7.23
N LYS A 27 -23.02 -6.70 8.08
CA LYS A 27 -23.18 -8.09 7.66
C LYS A 27 -24.56 -8.24 7.01
N GLN A 28 -24.61 -8.89 5.86
CA GLN A 28 -25.84 -9.24 5.15
C GLN A 28 -26.21 -10.72 5.41
N PRO A 29 -27.49 -11.10 5.19
CA PRO A 29 -27.97 -12.46 5.46
C PRO A 29 -27.17 -13.55 4.74
N ASP A 30 -26.66 -13.25 3.54
CA ASP A 30 -26.07 -14.23 2.61
C ASP A 30 -24.56 -14.41 2.80
N HIS A 31 -24.06 -14.29 4.04
CA HIS A 31 -22.62 -14.27 4.35
C HIS A 31 -21.81 -13.18 3.64
N THR A 32 -22.48 -12.20 3.04
CA THR A 32 -21.85 -11.05 2.42
C THR A 32 -21.66 -9.93 3.44
N TYR A 33 -20.73 -9.03 3.13
CA TYR A 33 -20.50 -7.82 3.92
C TYR A 33 -20.64 -6.62 2.99
N ALA A 34 -21.36 -5.60 3.45
CA ALA A 34 -21.46 -4.32 2.78
C ALA A 34 -20.65 -3.29 3.56
N THR A 35 -19.86 -2.51 2.84
CA THR A 35 -19.13 -1.36 3.39
C THR A 35 -19.49 -0.13 2.61
N GLY A 36 -19.65 1.01 3.28
CA GLY A 36 -20.19 2.19 2.63
C GLY A 36 -19.95 3.47 3.41
N LEU A 37 -20.31 4.56 2.77
CA LEU A 37 -20.32 5.90 3.33
C LEU A 37 -21.71 6.51 3.17
N VAL A 38 -22.19 7.14 4.22
CA VAL A 38 -23.44 7.92 4.24
C VAL A 38 -23.06 9.36 4.54
N PHE A 39 -23.57 10.30 3.76
CA PHE A 39 -23.34 11.72 3.97
C PHE A 39 -24.67 12.46 3.90
N THR A 40 -24.78 13.52 4.69
CA THR A 40 -26.01 14.33 4.76
C THR A 40 -26.03 15.33 3.62
N LEU A 41 -27.12 15.33 2.86
CA LEU A 41 -27.34 16.33 1.83
C LEU A 41 -27.80 17.65 2.48
N PRO A 42 -27.33 18.81 1.99
CA PRO A 42 -27.82 20.09 2.48
C PRO A 42 -29.30 20.27 2.14
N THR A 43 -30.04 20.94 3.02
CA THR A 43 -31.45 21.27 2.78
C THR A 43 -31.55 22.26 1.63
N LEU A 44 -32.27 21.89 0.57
CA LEU A 44 -32.43 22.73 -0.62
C LEU A 44 -33.72 23.55 -0.55
N ALA A 45 -33.62 24.84 -0.90
CA ALA A 45 -34.77 25.70 -1.09
C ALA A 45 -35.55 25.32 -2.38
N PRO A 46 -36.85 25.65 -2.48
CA PRO A 46 -37.62 25.41 -3.71
C PRO A 46 -36.95 26.07 -4.92
N GLY A 47 -36.69 25.29 -5.97
CA GLY A 47 -36.02 25.75 -7.19
C GLY A 47 -34.49 25.75 -7.15
N ALA A 48 -33.87 25.42 -6.01
CA ALA A 48 -32.42 25.23 -5.92
C ALA A 48 -32.00 23.82 -6.36
N SER A 49 -30.81 23.70 -6.94
CA SER A 49 -30.18 22.43 -7.31
C SER A 49 -28.84 22.26 -6.60
N SER A 50 -28.55 21.08 -6.06
CA SER A 50 -27.22 20.71 -5.56
C SER A 50 -26.65 19.58 -6.39
N THR A 51 -25.37 19.70 -6.77
CA THR A 51 -24.61 18.61 -7.35
C THR A 51 -23.72 18.01 -6.27
N GLN A 52 -23.63 16.68 -6.25
CA GLN A 52 -22.75 15.94 -5.34
C GLN A 52 -21.94 14.97 -6.16
N GLN A 53 -20.62 14.98 -5.96
CA GLN A 53 -19.71 14.12 -6.71
C GLN A 53 -19.13 13.04 -5.81
N ALA A 54 -19.32 11.79 -6.24
CA ALA A 54 -18.67 10.63 -5.65
C ALA A 54 -17.89 9.90 -6.74
N THR A 55 -16.64 9.55 -6.46
CA THR A 55 -15.78 8.81 -7.37
C THR A 55 -15.66 7.37 -6.90
N LEU A 56 -15.90 6.42 -7.81
CA LEU A 56 -15.61 5.01 -7.58
C LEU A 56 -14.28 4.66 -8.23
N PHE A 57 -13.32 4.20 -7.42
CA PHE A 57 -12.15 3.50 -7.92
C PHE A 57 -12.41 1.99 -7.89
N ALA A 58 -12.08 1.30 -8.98
CA ALA A 58 -12.08 -0.17 -9.05
C ALA A 58 -10.95 -0.61 -9.97
N GLY A 59 -9.86 -1.13 -9.40
CA GLY A 59 -8.66 -1.41 -10.19
C GLY A 59 -7.51 -2.01 -9.39
N PRO A 60 -6.35 -2.19 -10.05
CA PRO A 60 -5.14 -2.71 -9.42
C PRO A 60 -4.61 -1.75 -8.36
N GLN A 61 -3.92 -2.28 -7.35
CA GLN A 61 -3.32 -1.51 -6.26
C GLN A 61 -2.03 -0.80 -6.68
N GLU A 62 -2.16 0.15 -7.60
CA GLU A 62 -1.04 0.97 -8.06
C GLU A 62 -0.85 2.17 -7.12
N GLU A 63 0.15 2.09 -6.25
CA GLU A 63 0.44 3.06 -5.18
C GLU A 63 0.44 4.52 -5.67
N LYS A 64 1.11 4.82 -6.78
CA LYS A 64 1.18 6.17 -7.37
C LYS A 64 -0.18 6.69 -7.85
N LYS A 65 -1.01 5.81 -8.43
CA LYS A 65 -2.35 6.18 -8.89
C LYS A 65 -3.30 6.35 -7.71
N LEU A 66 -3.20 5.49 -6.70
CA LEU A 66 -4.02 5.57 -5.49
C LEU A 66 -3.72 6.83 -4.68
N ALA A 67 -2.43 7.17 -4.49
CA ALA A 67 -2.00 8.39 -3.81
C ALA A 67 -2.57 9.67 -4.45
N ALA A 68 -2.75 9.66 -5.78
CA ALA A 68 -3.31 10.80 -6.52
C ALA A 68 -4.83 10.93 -6.38
N LEU A 69 -5.55 9.84 -6.05
CA LEU A 69 -7.02 9.83 -5.97
C LEU A 69 -7.55 10.37 -4.64
N ALA A 70 -6.91 9.99 -3.52
CA ALA A 70 -7.18 10.58 -2.22
C ALA A 70 -5.99 10.38 -1.28
N PRO A 71 -5.73 11.34 -0.38
CA PRO A 71 -4.69 11.18 0.63
C PRO A 71 -4.97 9.97 1.52
N GLY A 72 -3.94 9.15 1.76
CA GLY A 72 -4.01 7.95 2.59
C GLY A 72 -4.46 6.69 1.84
N LEU A 73 -4.93 6.79 0.59
CA LEU A 73 -5.38 5.64 -0.21
C LEU A 73 -4.21 4.76 -0.68
N GLU A 74 -2.98 5.30 -0.70
CA GLU A 74 -1.75 4.55 -0.93
C GLU A 74 -1.52 3.44 0.09
N ARG A 75 -2.04 3.60 1.32
CA ARG A 75 -1.92 2.62 2.41
C ARG A 75 -2.80 1.38 2.23
N VAL A 76 -3.62 1.33 1.18
CA VAL A 76 -4.37 0.12 0.81
C VAL A 76 -3.43 -1.06 0.56
N LYS A 77 -2.19 -0.80 0.13
CA LYS A 77 -1.14 -1.80 0.03
C LYS A 77 -0.52 -2.01 1.41
N ASP A 78 -1.07 -2.94 2.16
CA ASP A 78 -0.62 -3.22 3.53
C ASP A 78 0.66 -4.06 3.54
N TYR A 79 1.79 -3.44 3.90
CA TYR A 79 3.06 -4.14 4.14
C TYR A 79 3.23 -4.56 5.62
N GLY A 80 2.20 -4.36 6.44
CA GLY A 80 2.16 -4.73 7.85
C GLY A 80 3.23 -4.03 8.69
N LEU A 81 3.77 -4.75 9.68
CA LEU A 81 4.84 -4.27 10.56
C LEU A 81 6.13 -3.89 9.81
N LEU A 82 6.33 -4.46 8.61
CA LEU A 82 7.53 -4.26 7.81
C LEU A 82 7.44 -3.05 6.88
N THR A 83 6.38 -2.24 6.98
CA THR A 83 6.17 -1.05 6.12
C THR A 83 7.40 -0.13 6.10
N ILE A 84 8.04 0.10 7.26
CA ILE A 84 9.25 0.94 7.40
C ILE A 84 10.40 0.46 6.50
N LEU A 85 10.52 -0.85 6.27
CA LEU A 85 11.55 -1.44 5.41
C LEU A 85 11.07 -1.66 3.97
N ALA A 86 9.80 -2.03 3.80
CA ALA A 86 9.20 -2.37 2.52
C ALA A 86 9.07 -1.13 1.61
N GLU A 87 8.68 0.01 2.16
CA GLU A 87 8.45 1.24 1.39
C GLU A 87 9.74 1.78 0.74
N PRO A 88 10.88 1.97 1.45
CA PRO A 88 12.13 2.37 0.81
C PRO A 88 12.65 1.35 -0.20
N LEU A 89 12.46 0.05 0.07
CA LEU A 89 12.91 -1.01 -0.82
C LEU A 89 12.10 -1.04 -2.11
N PHE A 90 10.78 -0.87 -2.02
CA PHE A 90 9.89 -0.78 -3.18
C PHE A 90 10.19 0.48 -4.00
N TRP A 91 10.43 1.62 -3.34
CA TRP A 91 10.88 2.84 -4.00
C TRP A 91 12.15 2.63 -4.81
N LEU A 92 13.15 1.96 -4.23
CA LEU A 92 14.40 1.65 -4.93
C LEU A 92 14.17 0.71 -6.11
N LEU A 93 13.33 -0.32 -5.93
CA LEU A 93 12.95 -1.26 -6.98
C LEU A 93 12.28 -0.55 -8.16
N ASP A 94 11.33 0.36 -7.91
CA ASP A 94 10.64 1.15 -8.94
C ASP A 94 11.61 2.04 -9.72
N LYS A 95 12.59 2.67 -9.04
CA LYS A 95 13.63 3.46 -9.70
C LYS A 95 14.52 2.61 -10.60
N LEU A 96 14.96 1.45 -10.12
CA LEU A 96 15.75 0.52 -10.93
C LEU A 96 14.95 0.00 -12.13
N HIS A 97 13.66 -0.30 -11.93
CA HIS A 97 12.80 -0.74 -13.01
C HIS A 97 12.61 0.35 -14.06
N GLY A 98 12.50 1.62 -13.67
CA GLY A 98 12.42 2.75 -14.59
C GLY A 98 13.66 2.90 -15.49
N LEU A 99 14.83 2.43 -15.04
CA LEU A 99 16.08 2.46 -15.81
C LEU A 99 16.25 1.21 -16.69
N ILE A 100 15.90 0.04 -16.17
CA ILE A 100 16.15 -1.27 -16.80
C ILE A 100 15.00 -1.68 -17.72
N GLY A 101 13.76 -1.36 -17.36
CA GLY A 101 12.54 -1.75 -18.08
C GLY A 101 12.18 -3.23 -18.00
N ASN A 102 12.89 -4.02 -17.20
CA ASN A 102 12.67 -5.47 -17.04
C ASN A 102 12.67 -5.87 -15.56
N TRP A 103 11.56 -6.44 -15.09
CA TRP A 103 11.39 -6.87 -13.70
C TRP A 103 12.43 -7.90 -13.22
N GLY A 104 12.82 -8.86 -14.05
CA GLY A 104 13.79 -9.88 -13.67
C GLY A 104 15.18 -9.28 -13.40
N TRP A 105 15.69 -8.50 -14.34
CA TRP A 105 16.99 -7.83 -14.18
C TRP A 105 16.98 -6.76 -13.09
N THR A 106 15.82 -6.13 -12.85
CA THR A 106 15.62 -5.19 -11.75
C THR A 106 15.84 -5.88 -10.40
N ILE A 107 15.22 -7.05 -10.19
CA ILE A 107 15.37 -7.82 -8.95
C ILE A 107 16.81 -8.28 -8.76
N VAL A 108 17.45 -8.80 -9.81
CA VAL A 108 18.87 -9.20 -9.77
C VAL A 108 19.76 -8.04 -9.35
N THR A 109 19.55 -6.86 -9.94
CA THR A 109 20.31 -5.64 -9.63
C THR A 109 20.06 -5.18 -8.19
N LEU A 110 18.81 -5.21 -7.73
CA LEU A 110 18.46 -4.86 -6.35
C LEU A 110 19.17 -5.77 -5.35
N VAL A 111 19.12 -7.10 -5.56
CA VAL A 111 19.78 -8.06 -4.68
C VAL A 111 21.30 -7.85 -4.66
N LEU A 112 21.91 -7.54 -5.81
CA LEU A 112 23.33 -7.23 -5.90
C LEU A 112 23.68 -5.98 -5.08
N LEU A 113 22.91 -4.91 -5.22
CA LEU A 113 23.11 -3.66 -4.46
C LEU A 113 22.97 -3.88 -2.95
N LEU A 114 21.96 -4.65 -2.52
CA LEU A 114 21.80 -5.00 -1.10
C LEU A 114 22.98 -5.81 -0.58
N LYS A 115 23.51 -6.78 -1.35
CA LYS A 115 24.70 -7.54 -0.96
C LYS A 115 25.93 -6.65 -0.79
N ILE A 116 26.10 -5.65 -1.66
CA ILE A 116 27.20 -4.69 -1.57
C ILE A 116 27.03 -3.79 -0.35
N ALA A 117 25.84 -3.21 -0.15
CA ALA A 117 25.56 -2.32 0.97
C ALA A 117 25.70 -3.03 2.32
N LEU A 118 25.24 -4.29 2.40
CA LEU A 118 25.29 -5.11 3.62
C LEU A 118 26.58 -5.94 3.72
N TYR A 119 27.57 -5.74 2.85
CA TYR A 119 28.78 -6.54 2.82
C TYR A 119 29.55 -6.49 4.15
N SER A 120 29.72 -5.29 4.72
CA SER A 120 30.44 -5.10 5.99
C SER A 120 29.76 -5.80 7.17
N LEU A 121 28.41 -5.73 7.22
CA LEU A 121 27.59 -6.41 8.21
C LEU A 121 27.66 -7.94 8.05
N ASN A 122 27.56 -8.43 6.82
CA ASN A 122 27.68 -9.86 6.55
C ASN A 122 29.08 -10.38 6.90
N ALA A 123 30.14 -9.64 6.56
CA ALA A 123 31.51 -10.01 6.87
C ALA A 123 31.75 -10.10 8.39
N SER A 124 31.17 -9.19 9.18
CA SER A 124 31.27 -9.24 10.65
C SER A 124 30.50 -10.44 11.23
N ALA A 125 29.33 -10.76 10.68
CA ALA A 125 28.58 -11.97 11.04
C ALA A 125 29.37 -13.26 10.73
N TYR A 126 30.02 -13.35 9.57
CA TYR A 126 30.90 -14.47 9.24
C TYR A 126 32.09 -14.59 10.18
N LYS A 127 32.71 -13.47 10.56
CA LYS A 127 33.80 -13.44 11.54
C LYS A 127 33.34 -13.94 12.92
N SER A 128 32.13 -13.59 13.35
CA SER A 128 31.53 -14.08 14.58
C SER A 128 31.30 -15.59 14.54
N MET A 129 30.71 -16.11 13.46
CA MET A 129 30.50 -17.55 13.28
C MET A 129 31.82 -18.34 13.24
N ALA A 130 32.85 -17.80 12.58
CA ALA A 130 34.18 -18.42 12.57
C ALA A 130 34.77 -18.54 13.98
N ARG A 131 34.59 -17.50 14.82
CA ARG A 131 34.99 -17.54 16.24
C ARG A 131 34.18 -18.56 17.02
N MET A 132 32.87 -18.64 16.84
CA MET A 132 32.03 -19.65 17.51
C MET A 132 32.43 -21.08 17.12
N LYS A 133 32.74 -21.32 15.84
CA LYS A 133 33.22 -22.63 15.36
C LYS A 133 34.57 -23.02 15.96
N ALA A 134 35.44 -22.06 16.26
CA ALA A 134 36.74 -22.31 16.88
C ALA A 134 36.64 -22.74 18.35
N VAL A 135 35.54 -22.40 19.04
CA VAL A 135 35.32 -22.73 20.47
C VAL A 135 34.31 -23.88 20.63
N ALA A 136 33.72 -24.38 19.55
CA ALA A 136 32.81 -25.52 19.59
C ALA A 136 33.59 -26.81 19.93
N PRO A 137 33.18 -27.56 20.99
CA PRO A 137 33.81 -28.84 21.33
C PRO A 137 33.59 -29.86 20.20
N ARG A 138 34.57 -30.76 20.02
CA ARG A 138 34.54 -31.83 19.00
C ARG A 138 33.54 -32.92 19.35
#